data_AF-A0A0F8XGU0-F1
#
_entry.id   AF-A0A0F8XGU0-F1
#
_cell.length_a   1.000
_cell.length_b   1.000
_cell.length_c   1.000
_cell.angle_alpha   90.00
_cell.angle_beta   90.00
_cell.angle_gamma   90.00
#
_symmetry.space_group_name_H-M   'P 1'
#
loop_
_entity.id
_entity.type
_entity.pdbx_description
1 polymer ?
#
loop_
_entity_poly.entity_id
_entity_poly.type
_entity_poly.pdbx_seq_one_letter_code
_entity_poly.pdbx_strand_id
1 'polypeptide(L)'
;MASLPTLSTMSLPFSLTATFRSLSLTASTRSFSTTRITQKTKQLPDYIPPYPYGPNYIYKQSNSGLYGGTMIQFGNKISKGRNEGKTRRFWKPNVRRKKLWSEALGEHLYIKVTRKALRTIWKSGGLDNYLLDDRPGRVKELGMFGWELRWRVMQTPKIQEQFRHERQRLGLPEPPSFEEWMKQKEAELQAKVEEDTNIKEITKPTYNEKLY
;
A
#
# COMPACT_ATOMS: atom_id res chain seq x y z
N MET A 1 96.41 -5.64 -3.48
CA MET A 1 96.68 -4.67 -4.57
C MET A 1 95.89 -5.13 -5.79
N ALA A 2 95.24 -4.19 -6.50
CA ALA A 2 94.25 -4.37 -7.58
C ALA A 2 92.83 -4.66 -7.05
N SER A 3 91.90 -3.70 -6.94
CA SER A 3 91.26 -2.75 -7.88
C SER A 3 89.84 -3.22 -8.21
N LEU A 4 88.86 -2.40 -7.85
CA LEU A 4 87.42 -2.59 -8.04
C LEU A 4 87.03 -2.69 -9.53
N PRO A 5 85.86 -3.28 -9.83
CA PRO A 5 84.96 -2.62 -10.76
C PRO A 5 83.67 -2.14 -10.07
N THR A 6 83.31 -0.93 -10.47
CA THR A 6 82.14 -0.14 -10.11
C THR A 6 80.83 -0.84 -10.47
N LEU A 7 79.98 -1.11 -9.49
CA LEU A 7 78.56 -1.37 -9.77
C LEU A 7 77.82 -0.03 -9.76
N SER A 8 77.42 0.38 -10.96
CA SER A 8 76.57 1.54 -11.22
C SER A 8 75.26 1.39 -10.44
N THR A 9 75.00 2.30 -9.51
CA THR A 9 73.71 2.49 -8.88
C THR A 9 72.75 3.05 -9.93
N MET A 10 72.04 2.17 -10.65
CA MET A 10 70.86 2.57 -11.39
C MET A 10 69.82 3.04 -10.37
N SER A 11 69.76 4.35 -10.13
CA SER A 11 68.62 4.99 -9.51
C SER A 11 67.42 4.78 -10.44
N LEU A 12 66.58 3.79 -10.12
CA LEU A 12 65.24 3.75 -10.67
C LEU A 12 64.56 5.07 -10.25
N PRO A 13 63.97 5.84 -11.19
CA PRO A 13 63.19 7.00 -10.78
C PRO A 13 62.06 6.47 -9.91
N PHE A 14 62.06 6.89 -8.65
CA PHE A 14 60.92 6.80 -7.77
C PHE A 14 59.77 7.52 -8.48
N SER A 15 58.98 6.80 -9.26
CA SER A 15 57.76 7.35 -9.85
C SER A 15 56.79 7.55 -8.68
N LEU A 16 56.69 8.79 -8.22
CA LEU A 16 55.72 9.27 -7.23
C LEU A 16 54.28 9.27 -7.78
N THR A 17 53.91 8.29 -8.59
CA THR A 17 52.61 8.19 -9.26
C THR A 17 51.92 6.84 -9.02
N ALA A 18 52.26 6.18 -7.91
CA ALA A 18 51.53 5.03 -7.38
C ALA A 18 50.76 5.36 -6.08
N THR A 19 50.32 6.61 -5.90
CA THR A 19 49.60 7.07 -4.69
C THR A 19 48.28 7.79 -4.99
N PHE A 20 47.61 7.45 -6.10
CA PHE A 20 46.23 7.93 -6.36
C PHE A 20 45.28 6.86 -6.88
N ARG A 21 45.49 5.58 -6.51
CA ARG A 21 44.55 4.48 -6.82
C ARG A 21 43.57 4.16 -5.68
N SER A 22 43.34 5.11 -4.76
CA SER A 22 42.30 5.02 -3.73
C SER A 22 41.41 6.26 -3.67
N LEU A 23 41.43 7.10 -4.70
CA LEU A 23 40.39 8.11 -4.91
C LEU A 23 39.35 7.52 -5.86
N SER A 24 38.52 6.62 -5.33
CA SER A 24 37.22 6.37 -5.95
C SER A 24 36.46 7.71 -5.97
N LEU A 25 36.33 8.32 -7.15
CA LEU A 25 35.48 9.49 -7.38
C LEU A 25 33.99 9.18 -7.31
N THR A 26 33.60 8.03 -6.76
CA THR A 26 32.29 7.90 -6.10
C THR A 26 32.42 8.51 -4.71
N ALA A 27 32.61 9.83 -4.66
CA ALA A 27 32.29 10.57 -3.45
C ALA A 27 30.86 10.20 -3.09
N SER A 28 30.68 9.47 -1.99
CA SER A 28 29.39 9.32 -1.34
C SER A 28 28.97 10.74 -0.92
N THR A 29 28.27 11.42 -1.82
CA THR A 29 27.71 12.75 -1.59
C THR A 29 26.50 12.61 -0.68
N ARG A 30 26.75 12.39 0.61
CA ARG A 30 25.90 12.85 1.73
C ARG A 30 26.55 12.52 3.08
N SER A 31 27.69 13.12 3.36
CA SER A 31 28.09 13.41 4.74
C SER A 31 27.23 14.59 5.22
N PHE A 32 26.20 14.31 6.02
CA PHE A 32 25.19 15.26 6.53
C PHE A 32 24.15 15.77 5.52
N SER A 33 23.12 14.95 5.26
CA SER A 33 21.83 15.46 4.77
C SER A 33 20.88 15.75 5.93
N THR A 34 20.40 16.97 6.05
CA THR A 34 19.29 17.31 6.96
C THR A 34 17.92 16.88 6.40
N THR A 35 17.85 16.56 5.11
CA THR A 35 16.61 16.11 4.46
C THR A 35 16.21 14.72 4.97
N ARG A 36 15.05 14.63 5.62
CA ARG A 36 14.48 13.35 6.03
C ARG A 36 14.22 12.47 4.80
N ILE A 37 14.58 11.19 4.88
CA ILE A 37 14.26 10.19 3.84
C ILE A 37 12.75 10.20 3.59
N THR A 38 12.35 10.40 2.34
CA THR A 38 10.93 10.37 1.95
C THR A 38 10.37 8.97 2.16
N GLN A 39 9.37 8.85 3.04
CA GLN A 39 8.68 7.57 3.27
C GLN A 39 7.76 7.25 2.09
N LYS A 40 8.07 6.19 1.34
CA LYS A 40 7.22 5.66 0.25
C LYS A 40 5.89 5.16 0.81
N THR A 41 4.78 5.51 0.16
CA THR A 41 3.46 4.93 0.46
C THR A 41 3.39 3.53 -0.13
N LYS A 42 2.77 2.59 0.61
CA LYS A 42 2.51 1.25 0.09
C LYS A 42 1.49 1.36 -1.05
N GLN A 43 1.83 0.82 -2.21
CA GLN A 43 0.94 0.67 -3.35
C GLN A 43 0.56 -0.80 -3.49
N LEU A 44 -0.65 -1.07 -4.00
CA LEU A 44 -1.06 -2.41 -4.39
C LEU A 44 -0.47 -2.76 -5.76
N PRO A 45 -0.25 -4.05 -6.05
CA PRO A 45 0.00 -4.52 -7.41
C PRO A 45 -1.19 -4.23 -8.34
N ASP A 46 -0.90 -4.05 -9.63
CA ASP A 46 -1.88 -3.63 -10.64
C ASP A 46 -3.00 -4.66 -10.87
N TYR A 47 -2.74 -5.94 -10.63
CA TYR A 47 -3.74 -7.00 -10.75
C TYR A 47 -4.77 -7.02 -9.60
N ILE A 48 -4.49 -6.32 -8.49
CA ILE A 48 -5.40 -6.20 -7.35
C ILE A 48 -6.27 -4.96 -7.57
N PRO A 49 -7.60 -5.05 -7.40
CA PRO A 49 -8.47 -3.89 -7.53
C PRO A 49 -8.03 -2.78 -6.55
N PRO A 50 -8.10 -1.49 -6.96
CA PRO A 50 -7.71 -0.38 -6.12
C PRO A 50 -8.60 -0.35 -4.88
N TYR A 51 -7.98 -0.13 -3.72
CA TYR A 51 -8.72 -0.02 -2.46
C TYR A 51 -9.59 1.25 -2.46
N PRO A 52 -10.91 1.17 -2.17
CA PRO A 52 -11.83 2.30 -2.33
C PRO A 52 -11.44 3.58 -1.59
N TYR A 53 -10.79 3.47 -0.43
CA TYR A 53 -10.41 4.62 0.40
C TYR A 53 -8.96 5.06 0.23
N GLY A 54 -8.17 4.36 -0.60
CA GLY A 54 -6.74 4.66 -0.80
C GLY A 54 -5.86 4.44 0.43
N PRO A 55 -4.54 4.73 0.34
CA PRO A 55 -3.59 4.53 1.44
C PRO A 55 -3.70 5.61 2.51
N ASN A 56 -3.38 5.27 3.76
CA ASN A 56 -3.28 6.26 4.83
C ASN A 56 -2.00 7.10 4.66
N TYR A 57 -2.14 8.39 4.39
CA TYR A 57 -1.02 9.33 4.23
C TYR A 57 -0.45 9.83 5.56
N ILE A 58 -1.29 9.95 6.59
CA ILE A 58 -0.92 10.49 7.91
C ILE A 58 -0.09 9.48 8.70
N TYR A 59 -0.63 8.26 8.88
CA TYR A 59 0.00 7.21 9.65
C TYR A 59 0.38 6.04 8.74
N LYS A 60 1.39 6.25 7.88
CA LYS A 60 1.84 5.30 6.85
C LYS A 60 2.19 3.90 7.39
N GLN A 61 2.61 3.81 8.65
CA GLN A 61 2.86 2.54 9.35
C GLN A 61 1.62 1.61 9.32
N SER A 62 0.41 2.18 9.38
CA SER A 62 -0.85 1.44 9.36
C SER A 62 -1.10 0.68 8.06
N ASN A 63 -0.56 1.16 6.93
CA ASN A 63 -0.74 0.53 5.61
C ASN A 63 -0.09 -0.87 5.51
N SER A 64 0.78 -1.24 6.47
CA SER A 64 1.52 -2.51 6.49
C SER A 64 0.91 -3.60 7.38
N GLY A 65 -0.26 -3.38 7.98
CA GLY A 65 -0.88 -4.36 8.87
C GLY A 65 -2.35 -4.07 9.16
N LEU A 66 -2.93 -4.80 10.10
CA LEU A 66 -4.33 -4.67 10.51
C LEU A 66 -4.45 -3.75 11.72
N TYR A 67 -4.79 -2.48 11.47
CA TYR A 67 -4.89 -1.46 12.52
C TYR A 67 -6.32 -1.22 13.02
N GLY A 68 -7.35 -1.69 12.29
CA GLY A 68 -8.75 -1.56 12.69
C GLY A 68 -9.17 -0.09 12.78
N GLY A 69 -8.73 0.72 11.80
CA GLY A 69 -8.95 2.17 11.75
C GLY A 69 -8.23 2.99 12.83
N THR A 70 -7.44 2.36 13.72
CA THR A 70 -6.73 3.09 14.77
C THR A 70 -5.46 3.77 14.24
N MET A 71 -5.31 5.04 14.57
CA MET A 71 -4.17 5.87 14.19
C MET A 71 -3.49 6.49 15.41
N ILE A 72 -2.32 7.07 15.20
CA ILE A 72 -1.65 7.88 16.23
C ILE A 72 -2.48 9.12 16.53
N GLN A 73 -2.66 9.42 17.81
CA GLN A 73 -3.33 10.64 18.26
C GLN A 73 -2.30 11.64 18.77
N PHE A 74 -2.57 12.93 18.58
CA PHE A 74 -1.73 14.03 19.05
C PHE A 74 -2.52 14.91 20.01
N GLY A 75 -1.84 15.47 21.02
CA GLY A 75 -2.46 16.38 21.98
C GLY A 75 -1.43 16.98 22.93
N ASN A 76 -1.90 17.47 24.07
CA ASN A 76 -1.04 18.15 25.05
C ASN A 76 -1.05 17.41 26.39
N LYS A 77 0.09 17.40 27.08
CA LYS A 77 0.17 17.19 28.53
C LYS A 77 -0.08 18.55 29.19
N ILE A 78 -1.00 18.60 30.13
CA ILE A 78 -1.35 19.81 30.90
C ILE A 78 -0.68 19.69 32.27
N SER A 79 0.07 20.70 32.70
CA SER A 79 0.64 20.74 34.05
C SER A 79 -0.44 21.04 35.08
N LYS A 80 -0.27 20.50 36.31
CA LYS A 80 -1.20 20.76 37.44
C LYS A 80 -0.91 22.08 38.17
N GLY A 81 -0.02 22.92 37.63
CA GLY A 81 0.40 24.17 38.28
C GLY A 81 -0.59 25.32 38.03
N ARG A 82 -0.39 26.43 38.73
CA ARG A 82 -1.21 27.66 38.61
C ARG A 82 -1.29 28.19 37.18
N ASN A 83 -0.21 28.03 36.42
CA ASN A 83 -0.15 28.31 35.00
C ASN A 83 -0.21 26.96 34.28
N GLU A 84 -1.36 26.61 33.70
CA GLU A 84 -1.62 25.35 32.99
C GLU A 84 -0.75 25.21 31.73
N GLY A 85 0.55 24.95 31.93
CA GLY A 85 1.53 24.78 30.88
C GLY A 85 1.16 23.60 29.98
N LYS A 86 1.15 23.84 28.66
CA LYS A 86 0.80 22.83 27.63
C LYS A 86 2.06 22.34 26.93
N THR A 87 2.34 21.04 27.02
CA THR A 87 3.46 20.39 26.30
C THR A 87 2.94 19.38 25.28
N ARG A 88 3.43 19.39 24.05
CA ARG A 88 2.98 18.43 23.01
C ARG A 88 3.29 16.98 23.40
N ARG A 89 2.35 16.08 23.16
CA ARG A 89 2.50 14.61 23.31
C ARG A 89 1.75 13.88 22.20
N PHE A 90 1.98 12.57 22.11
CA PHE A 90 1.25 11.68 21.23
C PHE A 90 0.87 10.39 21.95
N TRP A 91 -0.14 9.69 21.43
CA TRP A 91 -0.57 8.37 21.90
C TRP A 91 -0.53 7.39 20.73
N LYS A 92 0.31 6.35 20.86
CA LYS A 92 0.44 5.29 19.85
C LYS A 92 -0.57 4.17 20.12
N PRO A 93 -1.13 3.55 19.07
CA PRO A 93 -1.90 2.32 19.23
C PRO A 93 -1.00 1.18 19.73
N ASN A 94 -1.56 0.24 20.49
CA ASN A 94 -0.85 -0.96 20.95
C ASN A 94 -0.75 -1.99 19.82
N VAL A 95 0.30 -1.86 19.00
CA VAL A 95 0.60 -2.72 17.85
C VAL A 95 1.52 -3.85 18.28
N ARG A 96 1.20 -5.09 17.90
CA ARG A 96 2.03 -6.27 18.12
C ARG A 96 2.11 -7.10 16.85
N ARG A 97 3.21 -7.84 16.66
CA ARG A 97 3.30 -8.87 15.62
C ARG A 97 2.73 -10.16 16.18
N LYS A 98 1.77 -10.78 15.49
CA LYS A 98 1.13 -12.02 15.91
C LYS A 98 1.01 -12.99 14.74
N LYS A 99 1.09 -14.28 15.07
CA LYS A 99 0.86 -15.39 14.17
C LYS A 99 -0.64 -15.70 14.19
N LEU A 100 -1.33 -15.54 13.07
CA LEU A 100 -2.76 -15.79 12.93
C LEU A 100 -3.00 -16.89 11.90
N TRP A 101 -3.87 -17.84 12.20
CA TRP A 101 -4.28 -18.88 11.26
C TRP A 101 -5.30 -18.33 10.26
N SER A 102 -5.11 -18.63 8.97
CA SER A 102 -6.11 -18.43 7.91
C SER A 102 -6.57 -19.81 7.45
N GLU A 103 -7.87 -20.08 7.60
CA GLU A 103 -8.47 -21.36 7.19
C GLU A 103 -8.66 -21.46 5.69
N ALA A 104 -8.80 -20.33 5.01
CA ALA A 104 -8.91 -20.26 3.56
C ALA A 104 -7.56 -20.55 2.89
N LEU A 105 -6.47 -20.00 3.44
CA LEU A 105 -5.12 -20.19 2.90
C LEU A 105 -4.43 -21.45 3.45
N GLY A 106 -4.90 -22.02 4.56
CA GLY A 106 -4.28 -23.17 5.21
C GLY A 106 -2.91 -22.89 5.82
N GLU A 107 -2.60 -21.61 6.10
CA GLU A 107 -1.29 -21.20 6.61
C GLU A 107 -1.39 -20.20 7.77
N HIS A 108 -0.29 -20.09 8.51
CA HIS A 108 -0.14 -19.09 9.56
C HIS A 108 0.54 -17.81 9.06
N LEU A 109 -0.16 -16.69 9.17
CA LEU A 109 0.31 -15.39 8.74
C LEU A 109 0.91 -14.58 9.90
N TYR A 110 2.09 -13.99 9.66
CA TYR A 110 2.78 -13.13 10.62
C TYR A 110 2.47 -11.66 10.39
N ILE A 111 1.43 -11.16 11.05
CA ILE A 111 0.83 -9.84 10.76
C ILE A 111 1.11 -8.85 11.90
N LYS A 112 1.29 -7.56 11.58
CA LYS A 112 1.21 -6.45 12.55
C LYS A 112 -0.26 -6.16 12.84
N VAL A 113 -0.69 -6.36 14.08
CA VAL A 113 -2.10 -6.23 14.48
C VAL A 113 -2.20 -5.35 15.72
N THR A 114 -3.19 -4.46 15.76
CA THR A 114 -3.52 -3.70 16.98
C THR A 114 -4.34 -4.54 17.95
N ARG A 115 -4.26 -4.29 19.26
CA ARG A 115 -5.08 -5.05 20.23
C ARG A 115 -6.58 -4.93 19.95
N LYS A 116 -7.05 -3.79 19.42
CA LYS A 116 -8.44 -3.60 18.99
C LYS A 116 -8.80 -4.58 17.86
N ALA A 117 -7.99 -4.61 16.79
CA ALA A 117 -8.19 -5.51 15.65
C ALA A 117 -8.08 -6.99 16.05
N LEU A 118 -7.15 -7.34 16.94
CA LEU A 118 -7.01 -8.71 17.43
C LEU A 118 -8.28 -9.17 18.17
N ARG A 119 -8.86 -8.32 19.01
CA ARG A 119 -10.12 -8.62 19.71
C ARG A 119 -11.30 -8.79 18.74
N THR A 120 -11.36 -7.98 17.66
CA THR A 120 -12.42 -8.11 16.66
C THR A 120 -12.27 -9.38 15.82
N ILE A 121 -11.04 -9.79 15.50
CA ILE A 121 -10.75 -11.06 14.80
C ILE A 121 -11.26 -12.25 15.61
N TRP A 122 -11.04 -12.24 16.93
CA TRP A 122 -11.58 -13.29 17.80
C TRP A 122 -13.10 -13.22 17.91
N LYS A 123 -13.68 -12.02 17.97
CA LYS A 123 -15.13 -11.84 17.98
C LYS A 123 -15.80 -12.32 16.68
N SER A 124 -15.15 -12.18 15.52
CA SER A 124 -15.65 -12.70 14.24
C SER A 124 -15.40 -14.20 14.05
N GLY A 125 -14.74 -14.87 15.00
CA GLY A 125 -14.46 -16.30 14.93
C GLY A 125 -13.31 -16.67 14.00
N GLY A 126 -12.44 -15.74 13.60
CA GLY A 126 -11.33 -16.03 12.69
C GLY A 126 -10.83 -14.82 11.93
N LEU A 127 -9.64 -14.97 11.33
CA LEU A 127 -9.04 -13.95 10.47
C LEU A 127 -9.82 -13.77 9.18
N ASP A 128 -10.20 -14.86 8.52
CA ASP A 128 -10.86 -14.79 7.21
C ASP A 128 -12.25 -14.15 7.33
N ASN A 129 -13.03 -14.53 8.35
CA ASN A 129 -14.31 -13.89 8.68
C ASN A 129 -14.16 -12.38 8.97
N TYR A 130 -13.04 -11.97 9.55
CA TYR A 130 -12.77 -10.54 9.78
C TYR A 130 -12.55 -9.78 8.46
N LEU A 131 -11.94 -10.41 7.47
CA LEU A 131 -11.62 -9.82 6.16
C LEU A 131 -12.82 -9.79 5.21
N LEU A 132 -13.59 -10.88 5.21
CA LEU A 132 -14.76 -11.07 4.35
C LEU A 132 -16.01 -10.30 4.80
N ASP A 133 -15.98 -9.70 5.99
CA ASP A 133 -17.09 -8.89 6.50
C ASP A 133 -17.32 -7.65 5.62
N ASP A 134 -18.54 -7.54 5.09
CA ASP A 134 -18.93 -6.57 4.06
C ASP A 134 -19.40 -5.22 4.59
N ARG A 135 -19.47 -5.05 5.92
CA ARG A 135 -19.88 -3.77 6.48
C ARG A 135 -18.97 -2.65 5.97
N PRO A 136 -19.50 -1.49 5.53
CA PRO A 136 -18.68 -0.41 4.97
C PRO A 136 -17.63 0.10 5.97
N GLY A 137 -17.99 0.12 7.26
CA GLY A 137 -17.05 0.43 8.34
C GLY A 137 -15.87 -0.56 8.41
N ARG A 138 -16.10 -1.85 8.17
CA ARG A 138 -15.02 -2.85 8.14
C ARG A 138 -14.11 -2.62 6.95
N VAL A 139 -14.66 -2.38 5.75
CA VAL A 139 -13.86 -2.10 4.55
C VAL A 139 -12.93 -0.92 4.80
N LYS A 140 -13.40 0.15 5.46
CA LYS A 140 -12.58 1.30 5.87
C LYS A 140 -11.50 0.95 6.91
N GLU A 141 -11.79 0.03 7.83
CA GLU A 141 -10.87 -0.37 8.90
C GLU A 141 -9.76 -1.35 8.46
N LEU A 142 -9.95 -2.07 7.34
CA LEU A 142 -8.97 -3.03 6.78
C LEU A 142 -7.65 -2.35 6.40
N GLY A 143 -7.75 -1.17 5.76
CA GLY A 143 -6.62 -0.48 5.15
C GLY A 143 -5.99 -1.27 3.98
N MET A 144 -4.88 -0.76 3.46
CA MET A 144 -4.26 -1.29 2.25
C MET A 144 -3.83 -2.77 2.37
N PHE A 145 -3.17 -3.12 3.47
CA PHE A 145 -2.76 -4.50 3.73
C PHE A 145 -3.96 -5.44 3.94
N GLY A 146 -4.99 -4.98 4.65
CA GLY A 146 -6.20 -5.80 4.84
C GLY A 146 -6.96 -6.03 3.54
N TRP A 147 -6.98 -5.06 2.64
CA TRP A 147 -7.59 -5.19 1.32
C TRP A 147 -6.86 -6.19 0.42
N GLU A 148 -5.53 -6.10 0.36
CA GLU A 148 -4.68 -7.10 -0.32
C GLU A 148 -4.94 -8.51 0.22
N LEU A 149 -4.97 -8.66 1.55
CA LEU A 149 -5.21 -9.94 2.19
C LEU A 149 -6.62 -10.48 1.92
N ARG A 150 -7.63 -9.60 1.95
CA ARG A 150 -9.03 -9.94 1.61
C ARG A 150 -9.10 -10.46 0.18
N TRP A 151 -8.50 -9.76 -0.78
CA TRP A 151 -8.45 -10.21 -2.18
C TRP A 151 -7.79 -11.59 -2.29
N ARG A 152 -6.63 -11.79 -1.63
CA ARG A 152 -5.93 -13.09 -1.63
C ARG A 152 -6.80 -14.23 -1.08
N VAL A 153 -7.54 -13.98 0.01
CA VAL A 153 -8.48 -14.95 0.60
C VAL A 153 -9.64 -15.25 -0.36
N MET A 154 -10.18 -14.25 -1.05
CA MET A 154 -11.25 -14.43 -2.03
C MET A 154 -10.86 -15.26 -3.26
N GLN A 155 -9.57 -15.33 -3.60
CA GLN A 155 -9.07 -16.16 -4.71
C GLN A 155 -9.00 -17.66 -4.36
N THR A 156 -9.15 -18.03 -3.09
CA THR A 156 -9.06 -19.44 -2.69
C THR A 156 -10.29 -20.24 -3.13
N PRO A 157 -10.13 -21.51 -3.54
CA PRO A 157 -11.25 -22.33 -4.01
C PRO A 157 -12.31 -22.52 -2.93
N LYS A 158 -11.88 -22.67 -1.66
CA LYS A 158 -12.76 -22.80 -0.50
C LYS A 158 -13.74 -21.63 -0.37
N ILE A 159 -13.26 -20.39 -0.55
CA ILE A 159 -14.12 -19.19 -0.47
C ILE A 159 -14.96 -19.03 -1.74
N GLN A 160 -14.42 -19.34 -2.91
CA GLN A 160 -15.19 -19.30 -4.15
C GLN A 160 -16.36 -20.29 -4.15
N GLU A 161 -16.15 -21.51 -3.66
CA GLU A 161 -17.20 -22.51 -3.45
C GLU A 161 -18.28 -22.01 -2.49
N GLN A 162 -17.87 -21.44 -1.36
CA GLN A 162 -18.81 -20.84 -0.40
C GLN A 162 -19.66 -19.74 -1.04
N PHE A 163 -19.05 -18.86 -1.83
CA PHE A 163 -19.79 -17.81 -2.55
C PHE A 163 -20.69 -18.36 -3.65
N ARG A 164 -20.33 -19.46 -4.33
CA ARG A 164 -21.23 -20.13 -5.27
C ARG A 164 -22.47 -20.67 -4.57
N HIS A 165 -22.30 -21.36 -3.45
CA HIS A 165 -23.43 -21.86 -2.66
C HIS A 165 -24.30 -20.75 -2.09
N GLU A 166 -23.69 -19.66 -1.61
CA GLU A 166 -24.42 -18.48 -1.11
C GLU A 166 -25.23 -17.81 -2.22
N ARG A 167 -24.63 -17.67 -3.41
CA ARG A 167 -25.30 -17.14 -4.61
C ARG A 167 -26.50 -17.99 -5.02
N GLN A 168 -26.33 -19.32 -5.07
CA GLN A 168 -27.42 -20.25 -5.37
C GLN A 168 -28.55 -20.14 -4.34
N ARG A 169 -28.21 -20.04 -3.05
CA ARG A 169 -29.18 -19.84 -1.96
C ARG A 169 -29.96 -18.53 -2.12
N LEU A 170 -29.31 -17.47 -2.60
CA LEU A 170 -29.94 -16.17 -2.85
C LEU A 170 -30.68 -16.10 -4.21
N GLY A 171 -30.61 -17.14 -5.04
CA GLY A 171 -31.23 -17.16 -6.37
C GLY A 171 -30.56 -16.21 -7.37
N LEU A 172 -29.30 -15.85 -7.15
CA LEU A 172 -28.55 -14.95 -8.03
C LEU A 172 -27.93 -15.73 -9.20
N PRO A 173 -27.86 -15.14 -10.41
CA PRO A 173 -27.22 -15.78 -11.56
C PRO A 173 -25.71 -15.92 -11.34
N GLU A 174 -25.13 -16.93 -11.99
CA GLU A 174 -23.68 -17.13 -12.01
C GLU A 174 -22.96 -15.92 -12.63
N PRO A 175 -21.74 -15.62 -12.17
CA PRO A 175 -21.00 -14.49 -12.71
C PRO A 175 -20.62 -14.81 -14.16
N PRO A 176 -20.72 -13.84 -15.08
CA PRO A 176 -20.32 -14.03 -16.46
C PRO A 176 -18.85 -14.45 -16.55
N SER A 177 -18.51 -15.18 -17.60
CA SER A 177 -17.11 -15.49 -17.91
C SER A 177 -16.31 -14.19 -18.06
N PHE A 178 -15.00 -14.25 -17.83
CA PHE A 178 -14.13 -13.08 -18.01
C PHE A 178 -14.27 -12.48 -19.42
N GLU A 179 -14.40 -13.33 -20.44
CA GLU A 179 -14.60 -12.89 -21.83
C GLU A 179 -15.94 -12.18 -22.03
N GLU A 180 -17.02 -12.70 -21.44
CA GLU A 180 -18.35 -12.11 -21.50
C GLU A 180 -18.38 -10.77 -20.75
N TRP A 181 -17.75 -10.73 -19.57
CA TRP A 181 -17.60 -9.52 -18.78
C TRP A 181 -16.79 -8.44 -19.51
N MET A 182 -15.69 -8.83 -20.17
CA MET A 182 -14.89 -7.92 -21.00
C MET A 182 -15.70 -7.38 -22.17
N LYS A 183 -16.40 -8.24 -22.93
CA LYS A 183 -17.29 -7.81 -24.02
C LYS A 183 -18.36 -6.84 -23.52
N GLN A 184 -18.97 -7.11 -22.37
CA GLN A 184 -19.96 -6.21 -21.76
C GLN A 184 -19.34 -4.86 -21.41
N LYS A 185 -18.14 -4.84 -20.82
CA LYS A 185 -17.44 -3.60 -20.45
C LYS A 185 -16.97 -2.81 -21.66
N GLU A 186 -16.51 -3.48 -22.71
CA GLU A 186 -16.15 -2.85 -23.98
C GLU A 186 -17.37 -2.19 -24.64
N ALA A 187 -18.51 -2.89 -24.67
CA ALA A 187 -19.77 -2.34 -25.19
C ALA A 187 -20.26 -1.15 -24.36
N GLU A 188 -20.20 -1.22 -23.02
CA GLU A 188 -20.51 -0.09 -22.13
C GLU A 188 -19.60 1.11 -22.37
N LEU A 189 -18.30 0.88 -22.60
CA LEU A 189 -17.34 1.94 -22.92
C LEU A 189 -17.62 2.56 -24.29
N GLN A 190 -17.90 1.74 -25.30
CA GLN A 190 -18.29 2.22 -26.64
C GLN A 190 -19.55 3.06 -26.57
N ALA A 191 -20.59 2.61 -25.86
CA ALA A 191 -21.82 3.36 -25.66
C ALA A 191 -21.56 4.72 -24.97
N LYS A 192 -20.71 4.77 -23.93
CA LYS A 192 -20.33 6.04 -23.29
C LYS A 192 -19.57 6.98 -24.22
N VAL A 193 -18.64 6.43 -25.03
CA VAL A 193 -17.91 7.22 -26.02
C VAL A 193 -18.87 7.74 -27.10
N GLU A 194 -19.83 6.94 -27.53
CA GLU A 194 -20.88 7.37 -28.47
C GLU A 194 -21.76 8.47 -27.87
N GLU A 195 -22.18 8.34 -26.61
CA GLU A 195 -22.91 9.38 -25.88
C GLU A 195 -22.10 10.69 -25.81
N ASP A 196 -20.82 10.63 -25.43
CA ASP A 196 -19.93 11.79 -25.32
C ASP A 196 -19.65 12.44 -26.69
N THR A 197 -19.59 11.63 -27.76
CA THR A 197 -19.35 12.11 -29.14
C THR A 197 -20.63 12.51 -29.88
N ASN A 198 -21.82 12.18 -29.36
CA ASN A 198 -23.09 12.51 -29.98
C ASN A 198 -23.45 14.00 -29.82
N ILE A 199 -22.85 14.80 -30.69
CA ILE A 199 -23.03 16.26 -30.78
C ILE A 199 -24.43 16.65 -31.30
N LYS A 200 -25.24 15.70 -31.80
CA LYS A 200 -26.55 15.99 -32.43
C LYS A 200 -27.52 16.68 -31.48
N GLU A 201 -27.50 16.34 -30.19
CA GLU A 201 -28.36 16.99 -29.20
C GLU A 201 -27.92 18.42 -28.91
N ILE A 202 -26.61 18.65 -28.81
CA ILE A 202 -26.02 19.99 -28.57
C ILE A 202 -26.26 20.92 -29.76
N THR A 203 -26.20 20.39 -30.98
CA THR A 203 -26.34 21.16 -32.23
C THR A 203 -27.79 21.32 -32.70
N LYS A 204 -28.77 20.75 -31.98
CA LYS A 204 -30.18 20.89 -32.33
C LYS A 204 -30.60 22.36 -32.19
N PRO A 205 -31.05 23.03 -33.27
CA PRO A 205 -31.44 24.43 -33.18
C PRO A 205 -32.68 24.57 -32.29
N THR A 206 -32.67 25.57 -31.40
CA THR A 206 -33.82 25.87 -30.54
C THR A 206 -34.85 26.63 -31.37
N TYR A 207 -35.98 25.99 -31.69
CA TYR A 207 -37.06 26.64 -32.43
C TYR A 207 -37.93 27.46 -31.46
N ASN A 208 -38.20 28.73 -31.78
CA ASN A 208 -39.10 29.57 -30.99
C ASN A 208 -40.48 29.55 -31.64
N GLU A 209 -41.41 28.79 -31.04
CA GLU A 209 -42.77 28.58 -31.55
C GLU A 209 -43.60 29.89 -31.64
N LYS A 210 -43.19 30.98 -30.97
CA LYS A 210 -43.92 32.26 -31.02
C LYS A 210 -43.56 33.16 -32.21
N LEU A 211 -42.52 32.82 -32.96
CA LEU A 211 -42.01 33.64 -34.07
C LEU A 211 -42.45 33.13 -35.46
N TYR A 212 -43.28 32.09 -35.51
CA TYR A 212 -43.84 31.50 -36.73
C TYR A 212 -45.35 31.32 -36.62
#